data_AF-A0A0D6MKR3-F1
#
_entry.id   AF-A0A0D6MKR3-F1
#
_cell.length_a   1.000
_cell.length_b   1.000
_cell.length_c   1.000
_cell.angle_alpha   90.00
_cell.angle_beta   90.00
_cell.angle_gamma   90.00
#
_symmetry.space_group_name_H-M   'P 1'
#
loop_
_entity.id
_entity.type
_entity.pdbx_description
1 polymer ?
#
loop_
_entity_poly.entity_id
_entity_poly.type
_entity_poly.pdbx_seq_one_letter_code
_entity_poly.pdbx_strand_id
1 'polypeptide(L)'
;MDRLGFRATPSLTYIDQIPRFNADLENPDGSASGPAGGQDWDGRSSSIADQALRVLTTRYEMANRNEDALIRRVRARPDLATAYRQTFGPDIFDEPHDAFRATGSALEAFILEDPSFHPYTSKYDFYSRGLVSLTPQETRGMAIFNDTERANCVQCHTAGLGPARGGGTTSGQFSDFFLRNLGTPRNPAIDYRDIGGRDLGLCGPLRTDLSPTKSANNIRYCGMFATSTLRNTATRKVFFHNGVFRSLRDVIEFYITRDITPRRWFHAHDGDLPYDDLPPDIRRNVDRADMPFAAQHPGARPVIAEHQVDDLVAFLKTLTDGYDPKTGKTAP
;
A
#
# COMPACT_ATOMS: atom_id res chain seq x y z
N MET A 1 -5.22 -22.36 11.75
CA MET A 1 -4.56 -21.05 11.69
C MET A 1 -4.29 -20.66 13.14
N ASP A 2 -3.02 -20.66 13.56
CA ASP A 2 -2.55 -20.43 14.93
C ASP A 2 -1.72 -19.14 15.06
N ARG A 3 -1.54 -18.42 13.95
CA ARG A 3 -0.71 -17.22 13.84
C ARG A 3 -1.49 -16.10 13.17
N LEU A 4 -1.34 -14.90 13.70
CA LEU A 4 -1.86 -13.69 13.08
C LEU A 4 -0.83 -13.13 12.10
N GLY A 5 -1.31 -12.52 11.03
CA GLY A 5 -0.48 -11.66 10.18
C GLY A 5 -0.02 -10.42 10.95
N PHE A 6 1.11 -9.84 10.54
CA PHE A 6 1.73 -8.67 11.15
C PHE A 6 1.64 -7.40 10.28
N ARG A 7 0.91 -7.47 9.17
CA ARG A 7 0.59 -6.33 8.31
C ARG A 7 -0.91 -6.22 8.11
N ALA A 8 -1.40 -4.99 7.95
CA ALA A 8 -2.77 -4.71 7.60
C ALA A 8 -3.07 -5.18 6.16
N THR A 9 -4.24 -5.76 5.94
CA THR A 9 -4.67 -6.17 4.59
C THR A 9 -4.94 -4.93 3.71
N PRO A 10 -4.30 -4.78 2.54
CA PRO A 10 -4.61 -3.70 1.60
C PRO A 10 -5.92 -3.99 0.87
N SER A 11 -6.43 -3.01 0.11
CA SER A 11 -7.51 -3.28 -0.85
C SER A 11 -6.96 -4.08 -2.03
N LEU A 12 -7.79 -4.91 -2.65
CA LEU A 12 -7.49 -5.53 -3.95
C LEU A 12 -7.96 -4.66 -5.13
N THR A 13 -8.83 -3.67 -4.90
CA THR A 13 -9.24 -2.73 -5.94
C THR A 13 -8.03 -1.93 -6.42
N TYR A 14 -7.85 -1.84 -7.73
CA TYR A 14 -6.78 -1.12 -8.42
C TYR A 14 -5.36 -1.70 -8.30
N ILE A 15 -5.17 -2.92 -7.77
CA ILE A 15 -3.83 -3.51 -7.65
C ILE A 15 -3.20 -3.91 -8.99
N ASP A 16 -4.02 -3.98 -10.04
CA ASP A 16 -3.62 -4.20 -11.43
C ASP A 16 -2.75 -3.07 -11.99
N GLN A 17 -2.86 -1.89 -11.39
CA GLN A 17 -2.12 -0.69 -11.78
C GLN A 17 -0.68 -0.68 -11.25
N ILE A 18 -0.38 -1.51 -10.24
CA ILE A 18 0.95 -1.58 -9.63
C ILE A 18 1.95 -2.16 -10.65
N PRO A 19 3.03 -1.43 -10.99
CA PRO A 19 4.03 -1.92 -11.92
C PRO A 19 4.84 -3.09 -11.33
N ARG A 20 5.60 -3.79 -12.18
CA ARG A 20 6.59 -4.74 -11.71
C ARG A 20 7.62 -4.03 -10.83
N PHE A 21 8.15 -4.75 -9.84
CA PHE A 21 9.16 -4.19 -8.97
C PHE A 21 10.41 -3.75 -9.76
N ASN A 22 10.88 -2.54 -9.49
CA ASN A 22 12.16 -2.01 -9.93
C ASN A 22 12.83 -1.34 -8.71
N ALA A 23 14.09 -1.68 -8.43
CA ALA A 23 14.83 -1.15 -7.28
C ALA A 23 15.33 0.30 -7.47
N ASP A 24 15.30 0.79 -8.70
CA ASP A 24 15.87 2.07 -9.14
C ASP A 24 15.09 2.64 -10.34
N LEU A 25 13.79 2.88 -10.13
CA LEU A 25 12.92 3.50 -11.12
C LEU A 25 13.09 5.02 -11.09
N GLU A 26 13.24 5.66 -12.25
CA GLU A 26 13.19 7.13 -12.35
C GLU A 26 11.82 7.64 -11.88
N ASN A 27 11.84 8.67 -11.02
CA ASN A 27 10.61 9.28 -10.55
C ASN A 27 10.11 10.29 -11.61
N PRO A 28 8.86 10.17 -12.11
CA PRO A 28 8.33 11.08 -13.12
C PRO A 28 8.27 12.56 -12.70
N ASP A 29 8.31 12.84 -11.40
CA ASP A 29 8.33 14.20 -10.84
C ASP A 29 9.72 14.88 -10.89
N GLY A 30 10.75 14.17 -11.38
CA GLY A 30 12.13 14.65 -11.46
C GLY A 30 12.93 14.54 -10.16
N SER A 31 12.35 13.97 -9.10
CA SER A 31 13.10 13.62 -7.89
C SER A 31 13.98 12.38 -8.10
N ALA A 32 14.78 12.04 -7.09
CA ALA A 32 15.74 10.95 -7.18
C ALA A 32 15.06 9.60 -7.47
N SER A 33 15.68 8.80 -8.33
CA SER A 33 15.26 7.42 -8.58
C SER A 33 15.22 6.60 -7.30
N GLY A 34 14.35 5.59 -7.29
CA GLY A 34 14.11 4.79 -6.09
C GLY A 34 13.32 3.51 -6.34
N PRO A 35 13.12 2.70 -5.30
CA PRO A 35 12.40 1.44 -5.43
C PRO A 35 10.91 1.69 -5.64
N ALA A 36 10.32 1.05 -6.63
CA ALA A 36 8.91 1.19 -6.99
C ALA A 36 8.30 -0.12 -7.49
N GLY A 37 6.98 -0.24 -7.36
CA GLY A 37 6.20 -1.38 -7.81
C GLY A 37 6.39 -2.64 -6.94
N GLY A 38 5.96 -3.77 -7.50
CA GLY A 38 5.87 -5.03 -6.77
C GLY A 38 4.62 -5.07 -5.89
N GLN A 39 3.99 -6.23 -5.84
CA GLN A 39 2.85 -6.50 -4.99
C GLN A 39 3.30 -6.71 -3.54
N ASP A 40 2.34 -6.63 -2.61
CA ASP A 40 2.54 -6.52 -1.15
C ASP A 40 3.14 -5.18 -0.68
N TRP A 41 3.07 -4.93 0.63
CA TRP A 41 3.64 -3.74 1.27
C TRP A 41 5.17 -3.56 1.09
N ASP A 42 5.92 -4.63 0.81
CA ASP A 42 7.39 -4.61 0.64
C ASP A 42 7.84 -4.90 -0.80
N GLY A 43 6.89 -4.91 -1.75
CA GLY A 43 7.16 -5.16 -3.16
C GLY A 43 7.77 -6.53 -3.47
N ARG A 44 7.70 -7.50 -2.54
CA ARG A 44 8.37 -8.81 -2.69
C ARG A 44 7.73 -9.72 -3.74
N SER A 45 6.49 -9.44 -4.10
CA SER A 45 5.75 -10.25 -5.07
C SER A 45 5.81 -9.61 -6.44
N SER A 46 6.28 -10.38 -7.43
CA SER A 46 6.60 -9.89 -8.77
C SER A 46 5.40 -9.72 -9.71
N SER A 47 4.25 -10.30 -9.34
CA SER A 47 2.97 -10.21 -10.04
C SER A 47 1.80 -10.50 -9.10
N ILE A 48 0.56 -10.30 -9.57
CA ILE A 48 -0.66 -10.66 -8.83
C ILE A 48 -0.71 -12.17 -8.62
N ALA A 49 -0.31 -12.96 -9.62
CA ALA A 49 -0.24 -14.42 -9.49
C ALA A 49 0.75 -14.85 -8.39
N ASP A 50 1.95 -14.27 -8.34
CA ASP A 50 2.95 -14.56 -7.30
C ASP A 50 2.43 -14.17 -5.90
N GLN A 51 1.80 -13.00 -5.79
CA GLN A 51 1.18 -12.55 -4.54
C GLN A 51 0.10 -13.53 -4.07
N ALA A 52 -0.82 -13.93 -4.95
CA ALA A 52 -1.90 -14.86 -4.63
C ALA A 52 -1.38 -16.23 -4.16
N LEU A 53 -0.38 -16.78 -4.86
CA LEU A 53 0.23 -18.06 -4.50
C LEU A 53 0.95 -18.02 -3.14
N ARG A 54 1.57 -16.89 -2.78
CA ARG A 54 2.18 -16.69 -1.47
C ARG A 54 1.15 -16.65 -0.35
N VAL A 55 0.00 -15.99 -0.54
CA VAL A 55 -1.10 -15.97 0.45
C VAL A 55 -1.62 -17.38 0.72
N LEU A 56 -1.73 -18.20 -0.33
CA LEU A 56 -2.19 -19.59 -0.20
C LEU A 56 -1.25 -20.43 0.69
N THR A 57 0.05 -20.18 0.67
CA THR A 57 1.07 -21.06 1.27
C THR A 57 1.72 -20.48 2.54
N THR A 58 1.66 -19.18 2.76
CA THR A 58 2.25 -18.56 3.94
C THR A 58 1.57 -19.02 5.23
N ARG A 59 2.39 -19.32 6.23
CA ARG A 59 1.94 -19.75 7.57
C ARG A 59 1.18 -18.68 8.35
N TYR A 60 1.27 -17.42 7.92
CA TYR A 60 0.64 -16.26 8.57
C TYR A 60 -0.81 -16.03 8.09
N GLU A 61 -1.26 -16.77 7.06
CA GLU A 61 -2.56 -16.56 6.42
C GLU A 61 -3.25 -17.92 6.15
N MET A 62 -3.35 -18.38 4.89
CA MET A 62 -4.12 -19.58 4.55
C MET A 62 -3.41 -20.89 4.90
N ALA A 63 -2.09 -20.83 5.13
CA ALA A 63 -1.28 -21.89 5.74
C ALA A 63 -1.44 -23.28 5.10
N ASN A 64 -1.61 -23.35 3.78
CA ASN A 64 -1.51 -24.63 3.09
C ASN A 64 -0.08 -25.16 3.21
N ARG A 65 0.06 -26.44 3.61
CA ARG A 65 1.37 -27.03 3.92
C ARG A 65 2.38 -26.91 2.78
N ASN A 66 1.93 -27.16 1.56
CA ASN A 66 2.71 -27.07 0.32
C ASN A 66 1.77 -27.10 -0.90
N GLU A 67 2.34 -26.88 -2.09
CA GLU A 67 1.67 -26.87 -3.38
C GLU A 67 0.86 -28.16 -3.60
N ASP A 68 1.46 -29.34 -3.43
CA ASP A 68 0.78 -30.62 -3.62
C ASP A 68 -0.45 -30.79 -2.74
N ALA A 69 -0.37 -30.36 -1.48
CA ALA A 69 -1.50 -30.47 -0.56
C ALA A 69 -2.68 -29.59 -0.98
N LEU A 70 -2.39 -28.40 -1.50
CA LEU A 70 -3.41 -27.52 -2.07
C LEU A 70 -4.00 -28.13 -3.34
N ILE A 71 -3.17 -28.59 -4.28
CA ILE A 71 -3.63 -29.14 -5.56
C ILE A 71 -4.42 -30.44 -5.39
N ARG A 72 -4.07 -31.30 -4.42
CA ARG A 72 -4.92 -32.45 -4.07
C ARG A 72 -6.33 -32.02 -3.65
N ARG A 73 -6.48 -30.91 -2.91
CA ARG A 73 -7.80 -30.38 -2.52
C ARG A 73 -8.57 -29.82 -3.71
N VAL A 74 -7.89 -29.09 -4.61
CA VAL A 74 -8.47 -28.60 -5.86
C VAL A 74 -8.96 -29.77 -6.73
N ARG A 75 -8.12 -30.79 -6.92
CA ARG A 75 -8.46 -32.00 -7.70
C ARG A 75 -9.62 -32.79 -7.10
N ALA A 76 -9.76 -32.80 -5.77
CA ALA A 76 -10.83 -33.50 -5.07
C ALA A 76 -12.21 -32.83 -5.21
N ARG A 77 -12.27 -31.62 -5.76
CA ARG A 77 -13.50 -30.87 -6.03
C ARG A 77 -13.91 -31.08 -7.50
N PRO A 78 -14.99 -31.84 -7.80
CA PRO A 78 -15.32 -32.21 -9.19
C PRO A 78 -15.57 -31.03 -10.13
N ASP A 79 -16.17 -29.97 -9.60
CA ASP A 79 -16.41 -28.68 -10.26
C ASP A 79 -15.08 -28.01 -10.65
N LEU A 80 -14.17 -27.84 -9.69
CA LEU A 80 -12.87 -27.23 -9.93
C LEU A 80 -11.98 -28.10 -10.82
N ALA A 81 -11.99 -29.41 -10.61
CA ALA A 81 -11.19 -30.33 -11.41
C ALA A 81 -11.63 -30.37 -12.88
N THR A 82 -12.94 -30.22 -13.14
CA THR A 82 -13.45 -30.06 -14.51
C THR A 82 -13.00 -28.73 -15.10
N ALA A 83 -13.19 -27.63 -14.37
CA ALA A 83 -12.79 -26.30 -14.84
C ALA A 83 -11.29 -26.20 -15.14
N TYR A 84 -10.43 -26.74 -14.26
CA TYR A 84 -8.98 -26.76 -14.49
C TYR A 84 -8.60 -27.52 -15.75
N ARG A 85 -9.20 -28.69 -16.00
CA ARG A 85 -8.92 -29.47 -17.20
C ARG A 85 -9.39 -28.79 -18.48
N GLN A 86 -10.53 -28.11 -18.42
CA GLN A 86 -11.07 -27.37 -19.55
C GLN A 86 -10.21 -26.14 -19.89
N THR A 87 -9.72 -25.42 -18.88
CA THR A 87 -8.96 -24.18 -19.09
C THR A 87 -7.48 -24.42 -19.37
N PHE A 88 -6.85 -25.38 -18.68
CA PHE A 88 -5.40 -25.57 -18.69
C PHE A 88 -4.94 -26.88 -19.33
N GLY A 89 -5.89 -27.72 -19.78
CA GLY A 89 -5.62 -29.00 -20.44
C GLY A 89 -5.92 -30.22 -19.56
N PRO A 90 -6.24 -31.38 -20.17
CA PRO A 90 -6.69 -32.57 -19.45
C PRO A 90 -5.68 -33.11 -18.44
N ASP A 91 -4.39 -32.89 -18.70
CA ASP A 91 -3.26 -33.44 -17.95
C ASP A 91 -2.72 -32.46 -16.89
N ILE A 92 -3.40 -31.33 -16.64
CA ILE A 92 -2.93 -30.28 -15.71
C ILE A 92 -2.63 -30.80 -14.29
N PHE A 93 -3.25 -31.90 -13.89
CA PHE A 93 -3.06 -32.49 -12.56
C PHE A 93 -1.93 -33.53 -12.48
N ASP A 94 -1.23 -33.79 -13.58
CA ASP A 94 -0.12 -34.73 -13.62
C ASP A 94 1.14 -34.11 -13.00
N GLU A 95 1.31 -32.79 -13.18
CA GLU A 95 2.38 -31.99 -12.55
C GLU A 95 1.77 -30.99 -11.55
N PRO A 96 1.80 -31.26 -10.22
CA PRO A 96 1.21 -30.39 -9.21
C PRO A 96 1.74 -28.95 -9.24
N HIS A 97 3.01 -28.76 -9.63
CA HIS A 97 3.61 -27.44 -9.76
C HIS A 97 2.95 -26.60 -10.86
N ASP A 98 2.61 -27.22 -11.99
CA ASP A 98 1.92 -26.55 -13.10
C ASP A 98 0.48 -26.20 -12.72
N ALA A 99 -0.24 -27.11 -12.05
CA ALA A 99 -1.56 -26.81 -11.49
C ALA A 99 -1.51 -25.68 -10.44
N PHE A 100 -0.45 -25.61 -9.64
CA PHE A 100 -0.24 -24.53 -8.68
C PHE A 100 -0.03 -23.20 -9.38
N ARG A 101 0.86 -23.13 -10.38
CA ARG A 101 1.03 -21.93 -11.22
C ARG A 101 -0.26 -21.52 -11.92
N ALA A 102 -1.01 -22.48 -12.46
CA ALA A 102 -2.31 -22.24 -13.10
C ALA A 102 -3.33 -21.62 -12.15
N THR A 103 -3.29 -22.00 -10.87
CA THR A 103 -4.11 -21.37 -9.81
C THR A 103 -3.79 -19.88 -9.68
N GLY A 104 -2.50 -19.52 -9.71
CA GLY A 104 -2.05 -18.13 -9.66
C GLY A 104 -2.50 -17.35 -10.90
N SER A 105 -2.38 -17.94 -12.08
CA SER A 105 -2.85 -17.33 -13.34
C SER A 105 -4.37 -17.12 -13.36
N ALA A 106 -5.16 -18.07 -12.85
CA ALA A 106 -6.62 -17.92 -12.76
C ALA A 106 -7.01 -16.78 -11.82
N LEU A 107 -6.35 -16.66 -10.66
CA LEU A 107 -6.60 -15.58 -9.71
C LEU A 107 -6.16 -14.21 -10.25
N GLU A 108 -5.02 -14.14 -10.94
CA GLU A 108 -4.59 -12.92 -11.63
C GLU A 108 -5.59 -12.54 -12.72
N ALA A 109 -6.03 -13.47 -13.56
CA ALA A 109 -7.04 -13.19 -14.58
C ALA A 109 -8.34 -12.66 -13.97
N PHE A 110 -8.84 -13.27 -12.89
CA PHE A 110 -10.03 -12.78 -12.19
C PHE A 110 -9.88 -11.33 -11.71
N ILE A 111 -8.75 -10.98 -11.09
CA ILE A 111 -8.50 -9.63 -10.60
C ILE A 111 -8.34 -8.62 -11.74
N LEU A 112 -7.74 -9.02 -12.86
CA LEU A 112 -7.53 -8.16 -14.02
C LEU A 112 -8.79 -7.96 -14.87
N GLU A 113 -9.68 -8.96 -14.93
CA GLU A 113 -10.81 -8.97 -15.85
C GLU A 113 -12.14 -8.59 -15.19
N ASP A 114 -12.33 -8.87 -13.89
CA ASP A 114 -13.57 -8.54 -13.21
C ASP A 114 -13.67 -7.03 -12.93
N PRO A 115 -14.66 -6.33 -13.51
CA PRO A 115 -14.78 -4.87 -13.38
C PRO A 115 -14.92 -4.34 -11.95
N SER A 116 -15.32 -5.19 -11.00
CA SER A 116 -15.42 -4.81 -9.59
C SER A 116 -14.07 -4.48 -8.94
N PHE A 117 -12.95 -4.92 -9.51
CA PHE A 117 -11.61 -4.54 -9.03
C PHE A 117 -11.14 -3.18 -9.57
N HIS A 118 -11.82 -2.59 -10.55
CA HIS A 118 -11.44 -1.29 -11.09
C HIS A 118 -12.67 -0.48 -11.55
N PRO A 119 -13.58 -0.14 -10.62
CA PRO A 119 -14.87 0.46 -10.98
C PRO A 119 -14.78 1.93 -11.45
N TYR A 120 -13.85 2.74 -10.89
CA TYR A 120 -13.72 4.17 -11.21
C TYR A 120 -15.06 4.94 -11.10
N THR A 121 -15.76 4.71 -9.99
CA THR A 121 -17.11 5.22 -9.70
C THR A 121 -17.12 6.18 -8.51
N SER A 122 -15.98 6.77 -8.15
CA SER A 122 -15.93 7.73 -7.05
C SER A 122 -16.45 9.10 -7.46
N LYS A 123 -16.83 9.94 -6.48
CA LYS A 123 -17.24 11.33 -6.77
C LYS A 123 -16.14 12.09 -7.51
N TYR A 124 -14.88 11.84 -7.17
CA TYR A 124 -13.73 12.40 -7.88
C TYR A 124 -13.68 11.97 -9.35
N ASP A 125 -14.02 10.71 -9.67
CA ASP A 125 -14.08 10.24 -11.06
C ASP A 125 -15.19 10.94 -11.86
N PHE A 126 -16.33 11.24 -11.25
CA PHE A 126 -17.37 12.04 -11.92
C PHE A 126 -16.96 13.51 -12.05
N TYR A 127 -16.30 14.07 -11.04
CA TYR A 127 -15.77 15.44 -11.07
C TYR A 127 -14.71 15.61 -12.16
N SER A 128 -13.77 14.68 -12.29
CA SER A 128 -12.71 14.74 -13.31
C SER A 128 -13.25 14.67 -14.74
N ARG A 129 -14.46 14.10 -14.93
CA ARG A 129 -15.20 14.09 -16.19
C ARG A 129 -16.12 15.30 -16.40
N GLY A 130 -16.15 16.24 -15.45
CA GLY A 130 -17.04 17.42 -15.49
C GLY A 130 -18.53 17.10 -15.28
N LEU A 131 -18.85 15.93 -14.73
CA LEU A 131 -20.23 15.47 -14.55
C LEU A 131 -20.86 15.92 -13.23
N VAL A 132 -20.04 16.27 -12.24
CA VAL A 132 -20.47 16.81 -10.94
C VAL A 132 -19.47 17.86 -10.45
N SER A 133 -19.86 18.65 -9.46
CA SER A 133 -18.97 19.58 -8.77
C SER A 133 -18.58 19.05 -7.38
N LEU A 134 -17.35 19.38 -6.97
CA LEU A 134 -16.96 19.28 -5.58
C LEU A 134 -17.65 20.38 -4.76
N THR A 135 -17.94 20.08 -3.50
CA THR A 135 -18.36 21.09 -2.52
C THR A 135 -17.21 22.05 -2.22
N PRO A 136 -17.48 23.26 -1.69
CA PRO A 136 -16.42 24.18 -1.30
C PRO A 136 -15.39 23.57 -0.34
N GLN A 137 -15.83 22.67 0.55
CA GLN A 137 -14.95 21.96 1.49
C GLN A 137 -14.01 20.99 0.76
N GLU A 138 -14.56 20.13 -0.09
CA GLU A 138 -13.79 19.18 -0.89
C GLU A 138 -12.81 19.89 -1.83
N THR A 139 -13.19 21.04 -2.40
CA THR A 139 -12.31 21.87 -3.24
C THR A 139 -11.13 22.43 -2.44
N ARG A 140 -11.35 22.94 -1.21
CA ARG A 140 -10.24 23.38 -0.34
C ARG A 140 -9.33 22.21 0.03
N GLY A 141 -9.90 21.04 0.34
CA GLY A 141 -9.14 19.82 0.60
C GLY A 141 -8.26 19.41 -0.56
N MET A 142 -8.82 19.42 -1.79
CA MET A 142 -8.07 19.14 -3.01
C MET A 142 -6.94 20.15 -3.24
N ALA A 143 -7.16 21.43 -2.94
CA ALA A 143 -6.11 22.45 -3.05
C ALA A 143 -4.96 22.21 -2.06
N ILE A 144 -5.27 21.81 -0.82
CA ILE A 144 -4.25 21.45 0.18
C ILE A 144 -3.49 20.19 -0.27
N PHE A 145 -4.20 19.19 -0.78
CA PHE A 145 -3.59 17.93 -1.25
C PHE A 145 -2.54 18.18 -2.35
N ASN A 146 -2.83 19.13 -3.25
CA ASN A 146 -1.96 19.51 -4.37
C ASN A 146 -0.93 20.60 -4.03
N ASP A 147 -0.89 21.11 -2.79
CA ASP A 147 0.05 22.15 -2.38
C ASP A 147 1.43 21.56 -2.11
N THR A 148 2.35 21.68 -3.06
CA THR A 148 3.71 21.12 -2.99
C THR A 148 4.63 21.84 -2.01
N GLU A 149 4.25 23.03 -1.54
CA GLU A 149 5.07 23.83 -0.62
C GLU A 149 4.71 23.58 0.86
N ARG A 150 3.56 22.98 1.13
CA ARG A 150 3.05 22.74 2.49
C ARG A 150 2.74 21.27 2.76
N ALA A 151 1.53 20.81 2.45
CA ALA A 151 1.10 19.46 2.79
C ALA A 151 1.68 18.40 1.84
N ASN A 152 1.91 18.79 0.59
CA ASN A 152 2.66 18.07 -0.44
C ASN A 152 2.26 16.60 -0.64
N CYS A 153 0.99 16.29 -0.40
CA CYS A 153 0.47 14.92 -0.48
C CYS A 153 0.62 14.36 -1.91
N VAL A 154 0.43 15.22 -2.91
CA VAL A 154 0.46 14.88 -4.33
C VAL A 154 1.83 14.37 -4.82
N GLN A 155 2.94 14.71 -4.14
CA GLN A 155 4.28 14.24 -4.54
C GLN A 155 4.36 12.71 -4.51
N CYS A 156 3.82 12.09 -3.46
CA CYS A 156 3.79 10.63 -3.34
C CYS A 156 2.45 10.05 -3.82
N HIS A 157 1.34 10.75 -3.55
CA HIS A 157 0.00 10.30 -3.90
C HIS A 157 -0.49 10.98 -5.18
N THR A 158 0.18 10.69 -6.29
CA THR A 158 -0.08 11.37 -7.57
C THR A 158 -1.50 11.08 -8.08
N ALA A 159 -2.30 12.14 -8.26
CA ALA A 159 -3.62 12.06 -8.89
C ALA A 159 -3.54 11.96 -10.44
N GLY A 160 -2.33 12.06 -11.00
CA GLY A 160 -2.01 12.02 -12.42
C GLY A 160 -0.83 11.08 -12.69
N LEU A 161 0.11 11.50 -13.56
CA LEU A 161 1.17 10.66 -14.12
C LEU A 161 2.07 9.99 -13.06
N GLY A 162 1.74 8.76 -12.66
CA GLY A 162 2.63 7.84 -11.93
C GLY A 162 3.07 6.68 -12.84
N PRO A 163 4.10 5.90 -12.49
CA PRO A 163 4.46 4.72 -13.28
C PRO A 163 3.31 3.69 -13.31
N ALA A 164 2.91 3.25 -14.50
CA ALA A 164 1.86 2.25 -14.68
C ALA A 164 2.40 0.89 -15.15
N ARG A 165 1.61 -0.17 -14.91
CA ARG A 165 1.78 -1.45 -15.61
C ARG A 165 1.76 -1.21 -17.14
N GLY A 166 2.82 -1.63 -17.84
CA GLY A 166 2.96 -1.48 -19.29
C GLY A 166 3.81 -0.28 -19.75
N GLY A 167 4.46 0.46 -18.83
CA GLY A 167 5.38 1.55 -19.19
C GLY A 167 4.68 2.87 -19.54
N GLY A 168 3.37 2.97 -19.30
CA GLY A 168 2.60 4.20 -19.40
C GLY A 168 2.51 4.94 -18.08
N THR A 169 1.60 5.92 -18.03
CA THR A 169 1.32 6.71 -16.84
C THR A 169 -0.03 6.32 -16.24
N THR A 170 -0.09 6.13 -14.93
CA THR A 170 -1.38 5.94 -14.26
C THR A 170 -2.10 7.28 -14.24
N SER A 171 -3.41 7.26 -14.40
CA SER A 171 -4.25 8.43 -14.16
C SER A 171 -5.13 8.13 -12.96
N GLY A 172 -5.07 8.99 -11.95
CA GLY A 172 -5.97 8.95 -10.80
C GLY A 172 -5.76 7.81 -9.82
N GLN A 173 -4.55 7.23 -9.69
CA GLN A 173 -4.31 6.18 -8.68
C GLN A 173 -4.00 6.73 -7.29
N PHE A 174 -3.68 8.02 -7.17
CA PHE A 174 -3.29 8.63 -5.90
C PHE A 174 -2.15 7.86 -5.23
N SER A 175 -1.20 7.42 -6.06
CA SER A 175 0.02 6.72 -5.67
C SER A 175 1.00 6.72 -6.84
N ASP A 176 2.26 6.97 -6.53
CA ASP A 176 3.42 6.79 -7.40
C ASP A 176 3.95 5.34 -7.38
N PHE A 177 3.44 4.49 -6.50
CA PHE A 177 3.91 3.12 -6.21
C PHE A 177 5.38 3.01 -5.79
N PHE A 178 6.02 4.10 -5.38
CA PHE A 178 7.35 4.05 -4.77
C PHE A 178 7.25 3.48 -3.35
N LEU A 179 8.36 2.93 -2.85
CA LEU A 179 8.48 2.47 -1.47
C LEU A 179 9.21 3.52 -0.65
N ARG A 180 8.56 3.98 0.43
CA ARG A 180 9.02 5.12 1.24
C ARG A 180 9.07 4.75 2.71
N ASN A 181 9.94 5.42 3.46
CA ASN A 181 10.07 5.24 4.91
C ASN A 181 9.57 6.49 5.64
N LEU A 182 8.36 6.41 6.20
CA LEU A 182 7.74 7.52 6.92
C LEU A 182 7.97 7.47 8.43
N GLY A 183 8.71 6.46 8.93
CA GLY A 183 8.90 6.26 10.37
C GLY A 183 7.58 6.06 11.10
N THR A 184 6.63 5.30 10.53
CA THR A 184 5.35 4.97 11.16
C THR A 184 5.57 4.36 12.55
N PRO A 185 4.76 4.73 13.58
CA PRO A 185 4.91 4.17 14.91
C PRO A 185 4.67 2.67 14.99
N ARG A 186 5.29 2.04 15.98
CA ARG A 186 5.09 0.62 16.28
C ARG A 186 3.66 0.35 16.68
N ASN A 187 3.06 -0.70 16.13
CA ASN A 187 1.77 -1.19 16.60
C ASN A 187 1.98 -2.17 17.79
N PRO A 188 1.63 -1.81 19.03
CA PRO A 188 1.84 -2.67 20.19
C PRO A 188 0.91 -3.91 20.20
N ALA A 189 -0.12 -3.94 19.35
CA ALA A 189 -1.03 -5.08 19.22
C ALA A 189 -0.46 -6.22 18.36
N ILE A 190 0.70 -6.02 17.73
CA ILE A 190 1.32 -7.02 16.85
C ILE A 190 2.52 -7.66 17.55
N ASP A 191 2.52 -8.99 17.61
CA ASP A 191 3.67 -9.77 18.05
C ASP A 191 4.62 -10.06 16.89
N TYR A 192 5.76 -9.37 16.88
CA TYR A 192 6.77 -9.51 15.83
C TYR A 192 7.82 -10.58 16.12
N ARG A 193 7.73 -11.34 17.22
CA ARG A 193 8.75 -12.35 17.60
C ARG A 193 9.01 -13.36 16.49
N ASP A 194 7.96 -13.78 15.80
CA ASP A 194 8.02 -14.74 14.70
C ASP A 194 8.81 -14.26 13.49
N ILE A 195 9.06 -12.96 13.37
CA ILE A 195 9.79 -12.36 12.27
C ILE A 195 11.11 -11.70 12.70
N GLY A 196 11.61 -12.02 13.90
CA GLY A 196 12.85 -11.42 14.41
C GLY A 196 12.66 -10.07 15.11
N GLY A 197 11.42 -9.75 15.52
CA GLY A 197 11.10 -8.64 16.41
C GLY A 197 10.66 -7.34 15.71
N ARG A 198 10.95 -7.17 14.42
CA ARG A 198 10.58 -5.98 13.64
C ARG A 198 10.32 -6.31 12.17
N ASP A 199 9.44 -5.53 11.56
CA ASP A 199 9.21 -5.53 10.12
C ASP A 199 10.03 -4.40 9.50
N LEU A 200 10.98 -4.74 8.62
CA LEU A 200 11.86 -3.76 7.97
C LEU A 200 11.44 -3.48 6.52
N GLY A 201 10.24 -3.95 6.12
CA GLY A 201 9.66 -3.73 4.80
C GLY A 201 10.52 -4.29 3.68
N LEU A 202 10.91 -3.41 2.75
CA LEU A 202 11.64 -3.74 1.53
C LEU A 202 12.95 -4.52 1.78
N CYS A 203 13.62 -4.33 2.91
CA CYS A 203 14.87 -5.03 3.22
C CYS A 203 14.69 -6.33 4.04
N GLY A 204 13.45 -6.68 4.37
CA GLY A 204 13.11 -7.91 5.10
C GLY A 204 12.11 -7.70 6.23
N PRO A 205 11.77 -8.75 6.98
CA PRO A 205 12.33 -10.10 6.90
C PRO A 205 11.67 -11.01 5.86
N LEU A 206 10.49 -10.65 5.33
CA LEU A 206 9.82 -11.47 4.29
C LEU A 206 10.49 -11.37 2.93
N ARG A 207 11.13 -10.24 2.65
CA ARG A 207 11.91 -10.00 1.44
C ARG A 207 13.40 -10.26 1.69
N THR A 208 14.03 -11.06 0.86
CA THR A 208 15.40 -11.55 1.12
C THR A 208 16.44 -11.11 0.09
N ASP A 209 16.04 -10.76 -1.12
CA ASP A 209 16.91 -10.30 -2.21
C ASP A 209 17.52 -8.92 -1.93
N LEU A 210 16.77 -8.04 -1.25
CA LEU A 210 17.21 -6.70 -0.84
C LEU A 210 17.60 -6.62 0.64
N SER A 211 18.01 -7.73 1.25
CA SER A 211 18.46 -7.74 2.65
C SER A 211 19.88 -7.17 2.80
N PRO A 212 20.21 -6.51 3.93
CA PRO A 212 21.59 -6.14 4.27
C PRO A 212 22.55 -7.33 4.32
N THR A 213 22.04 -8.56 4.51
CA THR A 213 22.84 -9.79 4.47
C THR A 213 23.31 -10.16 3.05
N LYS A 214 22.60 -9.67 2.01
CA LYS A 214 23.00 -9.82 0.61
C LYS A 214 23.99 -8.75 0.18
N SER A 215 23.81 -7.53 0.68
CA SER A 215 24.72 -6.41 0.45
C SER A 215 24.53 -5.36 1.54
N ALA A 216 25.61 -4.90 2.18
CA ALA A 216 25.54 -3.88 3.22
C ALA A 216 24.85 -2.59 2.74
N ASN A 217 24.99 -2.25 1.45
CA ASN A 217 24.36 -1.08 0.84
C ASN A 217 22.82 -1.17 0.81
N ASN A 218 22.25 -2.36 0.99
CA ASN A 218 20.80 -2.55 1.06
C ASN A 218 20.19 -2.04 2.37
N ILE A 219 21.01 -1.65 3.35
CA ILE A 219 20.52 -0.99 4.58
C ILE A 219 19.67 0.25 4.26
N ARG A 220 19.91 0.91 3.12
CA ARG A 220 19.13 2.07 2.65
C ARG A 220 17.66 1.75 2.37
N TYR A 221 17.34 0.49 2.07
CA TYR A 221 15.97 0.04 1.78
C TYR A 221 15.17 -0.27 3.05
N CYS A 222 15.82 -0.35 4.21
CA CYS A 222 15.15 -0.75 5.43
C CYS A 222 14.17 0.31 5.94
N GLY A 223 12.98 -0.15 6.29
CA GLY A 223 11.84 0.67 6.73
C GLY A 223 10.98 1.21 5.59
N MET A 224 11.30 0.89 4.33
CA MET A 224 10.52 1.32 3.18
C MET A 224 9.33 0.39 2.93
N PHE A 225 8.15 0.98 2.73
CA PHE A 225 6.91 0.29 2.35
C PHE A 225 6.23 1.02 1.19
N ALA A 226 5.46 0.28 0.39
CA ALA A 226 4.77 0.81 -0.78
C ALA A 226 3.77 1.93 -0.42
N THR A 227 3.89 3.05 -1.14
CA THR A 227 2.85 4.08 -1.22
C THR A 227 1.59 3.44 -1.78
N SER A 228 0.56 3.25 -0.96
CA SER A 228 -0.69 2.65 -1.40
C SER A 228 -1.59 3.67 -2.09
N THR A 229 -2.45 3.20 -3.01
CA THR A 229 -3.53 4.04 -3.56
C THR A 229 -4.40 4.61 -2.45
N LEU A 230 -4.81 5.88 -2.59
CA LEU A 230 -5.79 6.50 -1.69
C LEU A 230 -7.24 6.27 -2.13
N ARG A 231 -7.48 5.60 -3.26
CA ARG A 231 -8.83 5.18 -3.64
C ARG A 231 -9.41 4.29 -2.54
N ASN A 232 -10.68 4.53 -2.19
CA ASN A 232 -11.38 3.84 -1.12
C ASN A 232 -10.72 3.94 0.28
N THR A 233 -9.80 4.87 0.51
CA THR A 233 -9.13 5.00 1.82
C THR A 233 -10.11 5.34 2.95
N ALA A 234 -11.20 6.04 2.64
CA ALA A 234 -12.22 6.41 3.62
C ALA A 234 -13.09 5.25 4.13
N THR A 235 -13.06 4.08 3.48
CA THR A 235 -13.77 2.87 3.94
C THR A 235 -12.91 2.01 4.86
N ARG A 236 -11.61 2.33 4.97
CA ARG A 236 -10.67 1.57 5.78
C ARG A 236 -10.86 1.83 7.27
N LYS A 237 -10.60 0.79 8.07
CA LYS A 237 -10.65 0.82 9.55
C LYS A 237 -9.28 0.86 10.20
N VAL A 238 -8.23 0.60 9.41
CA VAL A 238 -6.82 0.60 9.83
C VAL A 238 -5.93 1.16 8.72
N PHE A 239 -4.91 1.91 9.12
CA PHE A 239 -4.02 2.63 8.21
C PHE A 239 -2.54 2.31 8.45
N PHE A 240 -1.71 2.55 7.42
CA PHE A 240 -0.32 2.09 7.29
C PHE A 240 -0.16 0.56 7.25
N HIS A 241 1.06 0.13 6.93
CA HIS A 241 1.42 -1.28 6.76
C HIS A 241 1.13 -2.12 7.99
N ASN A 242 1.24 -1.57 9.21
CA ASN A 242 1.01 -2.27 10.47
C ASN A 242 -0.37 -1.99 11.09
N GLY A 243 -1.22 -1.16 10.46
CA GLY A 243 -2.56 -0.87 10.96
C GLY A 243 -2.62 -0.10 12.28
N VAL A 244 -1.57 0.65 12.64
CA VAL A 244 -1.47 1.34 13.94
C VAL A 244 -2.54 2.42 14.12
N PHE A 245 -2.90 3.17 13.07
CA PHE A 245 -3.94 4.20 13.15
C PHE A 245 -5.31 3.67 12.76
N ARG A 246 -6.36 4.29 13.32
CA ARG A 246 -7.76 3.87 13.17
C ARG A 246 -8.65 4.90 12.46
N SER A 247 -8.12 6.10 12.17
CA SER A 247 -8.85 7.13 11.43
C SER A 247 -7.97 7.82 10.39
N LEU A 248 -8.58 8.29 9.30
CA LEU A 248 -7.89 9.13 8.32
C LEU A 248 -7.35 10.43 8.93
N ARG A 249 -8.06 10.95 9.92
CA ARG A 249 -7.65 12.16 10.62
C ARG A 249 -6.33 11.95 11.37
N ASP A 250 -6.19 10.85 12.10
CA ASP A 250 -4.93 10.51 12.79
C ASP A 250 -3.77 10.34 11.80
N VAL A 251 -4.04 9.77 10.61
CA VAL A 251 -3.04 9.66 9.55
C VAL A 251 -2.56 11.04 9.13
N ILE A 252 -3.46 11.96 8.78
CA ILE A 252 -3.09 13.31 8.34
C ILE A 252 -2.40 14.08 9.46
N GLU A 253 -2.91 13.99 10.70
CA GLU A 253 -2.29 14.62 11.86
C GLU A 253 -0.88 14.06 12.13
N PHE A 254 -0.66 12.76 11.92
CA PHE A 254 0.66 12.16 11.97
C PHE A 254 1.58 12.81 10.95
N TYR A 255 1.19 12.90 9.67
CA TYR A 255 2.02 13.53 8.64
C TYR A 255 2.46 14.96 9.03
N ILE A 256 1.56 15.79 9.55
CA ILE A 256 1.83 17.22 9.78
C ILE A 256 2.42 17.53 11.17
N THR A 257 2.45 16.56 12.09
CA THR A 257 2.96 16.76 13.46
C THR A 257 3.98 15.72 13.94
N ARG A 258 4.34 14.73 13.10
CA ARG A 258 5.27 13.62 13.45
C ARG A 258 6.51 14.11 14.18
N ASP A 259 7.19 15.12 13.62
CA ASP A 259 8.45 15.63 14.16
C ASP A 259 8.27 16.93 14.95
N ILE A 260 7.05 17.47 15.03
CA ILE A 260 6.69 18.61 15.90
C ILE A 260 6.40 18.12 17.33
N THR A 261 5.55 17.09 17.44
CA THR A 261 5.10 16.50 18.70
C THR A 261 5.35 15.00 18.72
N PRO A 262 6.61 14.53 18.62
CA PRO A 262 6.92 13.11 18.46
C PRO A 262 6.42 12.23 19.63
N ARG A 263 6.35 12.78 20.85
CA ARG A 263 5.80 12.08 22.03
C ARG A 263 4.32 11.73 21.92
N ARG A 264 3.59 12.35 20.99
CA ARG A 264 2.20 11.99 20.68
C ARG A 264 2.12 10.67 19.91
N TRP A 265 3.13 10.39 19.08
CA TRP A 265 3.10 9.32 18.09
C TRP A 265 3.95 8.12 18.48
N PHE A 266 5.06 8.36 19.18
CA PHE A 266 6.04 7.33 19.52
C PHE A 266 6.11 7.12 21.03
N HIS A 267 6.09 5.86 21.46
CA HIS A 267 6.01 5.48 22.86
C HIS A 267 7.36 5.11 23.48
N ALA A 268 8.35 4.72 22.66
CA ALA A 268 9.71 4.43 23.09
C ALA A 268 10.69 5.46 22.52
N HIS A 269 11.63 5.91 23.36
CA HIS A 269 12.65 6.88 22.97
C HIS A 269 14.04 6.38 23.39
N ASP A 270 14.73 5.72 22.47
CA ASP A 270 16.15 5.41 22.63
C ASP A 270 16.97 6.35 21.73
N GLY A 271 17.48 7.47 22.25
CA GLY A 271 18.31 8.43 21.51
C GLY A 271 17.55 9.57 20.81
N ASP A 272 18.23 10.29 19.92
CA ASP A 272 17.78 11.59 19.37
C ASP A 272 16.63 11.51 18.36
N LEU A 273 16.45 10.37 17.68
CA LEU A 273 15.37 10.16 16.71
C LEU A 273 14.25 9.31 17.32
N PRO A 274 12.98 9.75 17.29
CA PRO A 274 11.92 9.16 18.11
C PRO A 274 11.25 7.91 17.49
N TYR A 275 11.67 7.45 16.30
CA TYR A 275 11.00 6.37 15.55
C TYR A 275 11.14 5.00 16.25
N ASP A 276 10.10 4.58 16.97
CA ASP A 276 10.13 3.40 17.87
C ASP A 276 10.04 2.05 17.16
N ASP A 277 9.50 2.00 15.94
CA ASP A 277 9.43 0.75 15.16
C ASP A 277 10.72 0.42 14.39
N LEU A 278 11.67 1.35 14.29
CA LEU A 278 12.93 1.15 13.57
C LEU A 278 14.15 1.00 14.51
N PRO A 279 15.11 0.09 14.19
CA PRO A 279 16.41 0.05 14.85
C PRO A 279 17.17 1.38 14.72
N PRO A 280 17.98 1.78 15.73
CA PRO A 280 18.67 3.08 15.73
C PRO A 280 19.49 3.38 14.46
N ASP A 281 20.16 2.38 13.90
CA ASP A 281 20.98 2.50 12.69
C ASP A 281 20.16 2.70 11.41
N ILE A 282 18.87 2.37 11.42
CA ILE A 282 17.95 2.51 10.28
C ILE A 282 17.14 3.81 10.38
N ARG A 283 17.03 4.44 11.57
CA ARG A 283 16.23 5.66 11.77
C ARG A 283 16.63 6.84 10.87
N ARG A 284 17.90 6.88 10.43
CA ARG A 284 18.38 7.88 9.46
C ARG A 284 17.76 7.76 8.06
N ASN A 285 17.14 6.62 7.75
CA ASN A 285 16.47 6.37 6.47
C ASN A 285 15.07 6.98 6.42
N VAL A 286 14.53 7.46 7.55
CA VAL A 286 13.21 8.09 7.59
C VAL A 286 13.25 9.39 6.81
N ASP A 287 12.27 9.59 5.94
CA ASP A 287 12.13 10.81 5.17
C ASP A 287 11.86 12.01 6.08
N ARG A 288 12.77 12.98 6.01
CA ARG A 288 12.72 14.30 6.67
C ARG A 288 13.05 15.42 5.69
N ALA A 289 13.18 15.10 4.40
CA ALA A 289 13.64 16.01 3.35
C ALA A 289 12.48 16.51 2.51
N ASP A 290 11.42 15.71 2.35
CA ASP A 290 10.22 16.13 1.64
C ASP A 290 9.28 16.92 2.57
N MET A 291 8.50 17.83 2.00
CA MET A 291 7.37 18.44 2.71
C MET A 291 6.29 17.37 2.98
N PRO A 292 5.62 17.37 4.15
CA PRO A 292 5.66 18.39 5.19
C PRO A 292 6.79 18.21 6.21
N PHE A 293 7.60 17.16 6.12
CA PHE A 293 8.57 16.79 7.15
C PHE A 293 9.76 17.75 7.24
N ALA A 294 10.21 18.31 6.11
CA ALA A 294 11.29 19.28 6.05
C ALA A 294 11.04 20.55 6.90
N ALA A 295 9.78 20.91 7.07
CA ALA A 295 9.36 22.06 7.89
C ALA A 295 9.15 21.70 9.38
N GLN A 296 9.29 20.44 9.77
CA GLN A 296 8.99 19.98 11.12
C GLN A 296 10.22 19.82 11.99
N HIS A 297 10.15 20.45 13.16
CA HIS A 297 11.06 20.26 14.26
C HIS A 297 10.31 20.53 15.57
N PRO A 298 10.81 20.07 16.73
CA PRO A 298 10.18 20.38 18.01
C PRO A 298 9.94 21.89 18.17
N GLY A 299 8.69 22.25 18.47
CA GLY A 299 8.26 23.65 18.62
C GLY A 299 7.84 24.39 17.33
N ALA A 300 7.98 23.77 16.15
CA ALA A 300 7.43 24.32 14.91
C ALA A 300 5.90 24.38 14.94
N ARG A 301 5.30 25.16 14.02
CA ARG A 301 3.85 25.15 13.79
C ARG A 301 3.52 24.16 12.68
N PRO A 302 2.39 23.42 12.76
CA PRO A 302 1.92 22.59 11.65
C PRO A 302 1.77 23.41 10.36
N VAL A 303 2.11 22.80 9.22
CA VAL A 303 2.06 23.44 7.89
C VAL A 303 0.63 23.74 7.40
N ILE A 304 -0.36 23.12 8.03
CA ILE A 304 -1.78 23.35 7.82
C ILE A 304 -2.50 23.41 9.19
N ALA A 305 -3.58 24.18 9.27
CA ALA A 305 -4.40 24.31 10.46
C ALA A 305 -5.35 23.11 10.66
N GLU A 306 -5.93 22.99 11.85
CA GLU A 306 -6.84 21.90 12.19
C GLU A 306 -8.05 21.76 11.25
N HIS A 307 -8.73 22.87 10.94
CA HIS A 307 -9.86 22.85 9.99
C HIS A 307 -9.45 22.44 8.57
N GLN A 308 -8.17 22.64 8.20
CA GLN A 308 -7.64 22.20 6.91
C GLN A 308 -7.42 20.68 6.88
N VAL A 309 -7.23 20.03 8.04
CA VAL A 309 -7.26 18.56 8.14
C VAL A 309 -8.65 18.04 7.79
N ASP A 310 -9.71 18.69 8.28
CA ASP A 310 -11.09 18.31 7.95
C ASP A 310 -11.41 18.51 6.46
N ASP A 311 -10.90 19.59 5.86
CA ASP A 311 -11.00 19.82 4.42
C ASP A 311 -10.30 18.69 3.63
N LEU A 312 -9.10 18.27 4.02
CA LEU A 312 -8.39 17.13 3.42
C LEU A 312 -9.18 15.82 3.57
N VAL A 313 -9.72 15.54 4.75
CA VAL A 313 -10.57 14.35 4.98
C VAL A 313 -11.79 14.38 4.07
N ALA A 314 -12.43 15.54 3.89
CA ALA A 314 -13.56 15.68 2.98
C ALA A 314 -13.16 15.38 1.53
N PHE A 315 -11.99 15.87 1.07
CA PHE A 315 -11.47 15.53 -0.25
C PHE A 315 -11.19 14.03 -0.40
N LEU A 316 -10.50 13.40 0.56
CA LEU A 316 -10.18 11.96 0.48
C LEU A 316 -11.42 11.07 0.44
N LYS A 317 -12.54 11.49 1.06
CA LYS A 317 -13.83 10.79 0.96
C LYS A 317 -14.37 10.78 -0.47
N THR A 318 -14.03 11.77 -1.30
CA THR A 318 -14.46 11.82 -2.71
C THR A 318 -13.84 10.71 -3.56
N LEU A 319 -12.79 10.05 -3.07
CA LEU A 319 -12.08 8.94 -3.73
C LEU A 319 -12.71 7.57 -3.45
N THR A 320 -13.88 7.53 -2.82
CA THR A 320 -14.62 6.30 -2.49
C THR A 320 -15.56 5.94 -3.64
N ASP A 321 -15.43 4.72 -4.16
CA ASP A 321 -16.28 4.15 -5.20
C ASP A 321 -17.75 3.97 -4.76
N GLY A 322 -18.64 3.80 -5.74
CA GLY A 322 -20.07 3.66 -5.50
C GLY A 322 -20.82 4.98 -5.35
N TYR A 323 -20.26 6.09 -5.84
CA TYR A 323 -20.95 7.37 -5.88
C TYR A 323 -22.04 7.39 -6.96
N ASP A 324 -23.26 7.72 -6.54
CA ASP A 324 -24.39 7.93 -7.44
C ASP A 324 -24.61 9.44 -7.68
N PRO A 325 -24.33 9.96 -8.89
CA PRO A 325 -24.49 11.38 -9.22
C PRO A 325 -25.94 11.86 -9.19
N LYS A 326 -26.93 10.96 -9.27
CA LYS A 326 -28.35 11.35 -9.21
C LYS A 326 -28.80 11.63 -7.78
N THR A 327 -28.28 10.88 -6.81
CA THR A 327 -28.66 11.02 -5.40
C THR A 327 -27.63 11.81 -4.58
N GLY A 328 -26.41 11.98 -5.10
CA GLY A 328 -25.29 12.61 -4.39
C GLY A 328 -24.75 11.76 -3.24
N LYS A 329 -25.05 10.46 -3.21
CA LYS A 329 -24.68 9.54 -2.13
C LYS A 329 -23.65 8.52 -2.63
N THR A 330 -22.79 8.08 -1.72
CA THR A 330 -21.88 6.95 -1.95
C THR A 330 -22.45 5.72 -1.25
N ALA A 331 -22.50 4.59 -1.95
CA ALA A 331 -22.86 3.31 -1.36
C ALA A 331 -21.84 2.93 -0.26
N PRO A 332 -22.28 2.23 0.80
CA PRO A 332 -21.40 1.85 1.92
C PRO A 332 -20.31 0.84 1.53
#